data_AF-A0AAJ1WSQ5-F1
#
_entry.id   AF-A0AAJ1WSQ5-F1
#
_cell.length_a   1.000
_cell.length_b   1.000
_cell.length_c   1.000
_cell.angle_alpha   90.00
_cell.angle_beta   90.00
_cell.angle_gamma   90.00
#
_symmetry.space_group_name_H-M   'P 1'
#
loop_
_entity.id
_entity.type
_entity.pdbx_description
1 polymer ?
#
loop_
_entity_poly.entity_id
_entity_poly.type
_entity_poly.pdbx_seq_one_letter_code
_entity_poly.pdbx_strand_id
1 'polypeptide(L)'
;MSRSKLAWSALLTASLAATPASASPAPPNLTVDKTFGKVAGWSIGYSESLGGCLAAASYGDGTTLWFGFGGARGSSYLALTNPKWRSLEVGGQYELQMLAGREKWRGTFTGFERGEARGLFQSGLKERFVADLSASGTISVIFQGRQIAVLSLVGSTEAFDAVMGCQKDVISAAAKEAPGLPKSRKLEAGMVSTGTGFYVSERGHLLTNNHVVESCSEFSVRQPGRPSIPARLVAKDATNDLAVLATDTSQKVVPPLSVRARLGENVYVYGYPQSDVLASTGNFTIGNVTATAGSGDDTRKIQISAPVHQGNSGGPALDQYGNIVGVVQSKQVAFASGDVPQNVNFAIKSTIALNFLEANGVEAPINVRTTDPMDGAGIAEKARDFTVQIICH
;
A
#
# COMPACT_ATOMS: atom_id res chain seq x y z
N MET A 1 -64.89 10.99 -3.69
CA MET A 1 -64.88 10.71 -5.15
C MET A 1 -64.12 11.81 -5.85
N SER A 2 -63.23 11.43 -6.78
CA SER A 2 -62.56 12.25 -7.84
C SER A 2 -61.58 13.33 -7.38
N ARG A 3 -60.24 13.17 -7.56
CA ARG A 3 -59.44 13.45 -8.79
C ARG A 3 -59.61 14.91 -9.24
N SER A 4 -58.57 15.72 -9.54
CA SER A 4 -57.35 15.41 -10.28
C SER A 4 -56.42 16.64 -10.38
N LYS A 5 -55.10 16.35 -10.40
CA LYS A 5 -54.06 16.90 -11.31
C LYS A 5 -53.73 18.40 -11.21
N LEU A 6 -52.69 18.72 -10.44
CA LEU A 6 -51.78 19.81 -10.80
C LEU A 6 -50.73 19.28 -11.78
N ALA A 7 -50.67 19.94 -12.93
CA ALA A 7 -49.76 19.67 -14.03
C ALA A 7 -48.31 19.99 -13.65
N TRP A 8 -47.44 18.99 -13.79
CA TRP A 8 -46.02 19.19 -14.06
C TRP A 8 -45.85 19.75 -15.46
N SER A 9 -45.14 20.87 -15.63
CA SER A 9 -44.33 21.22 -16.80
C SER A 9 -43.71 22.60 -16.61
N ALA A 10 -42.42 22.66 -16.25
CA ALA A 10 -41.54 23.75 -16.65
C ALA A 10 -40.09 23.25 -16.57
N LEU A 11 -39.48 23.13 -17.75
CA LEU A 11 -38.17 22.60 -18.00
C LEU A 11 -37.08 23.48 -17.37
N LEU A 12 -36.11 22.85 -16.70
CA LEU A 12 -34.71 23.27 -16.75
C LEU A 12 -33.88 22.05 -17.15
N THR A 13 -33.65 21.90 -18.45
CA THR A 13 -32.57 21.05 -18.97
C THR A 13 -31.24 21.74 -18.69
N ALA A 14 -30.68 21.48 -17.50
CA ALA A 14 -29.27 21.74 -17.27
C ALA A 14 -28.49 20.62 -17.98
N SER A 15 -27.88 20.96 -19.12
CA SER A 15 -26.95 20.10 -19.84
C SER A 15 -25.77 19.76 -18.92
N LEU A 16 -25.59 18.46 -18.64
CA LEU A 16 -24.42 17.89 -17.97
C LEU A 16 -23.24 17.99 -18.94
N ALA A 17 -22.48 19.08 -18.87
CA ALA A 17 -21.18 19.13 -19.53
C ALA A 17 -20.19 18.31 -18.69
N ALA A 18 -20.07 17.02 -19.02
CA ALA A 18 -18.96 16.20 -18.57
C ALA A 18 -17.66 16.72 -19.19
N THR A 19 -16.68 17.08 -18.37
CA THR A 19 -15.30 17.28 -18.81
C THR A 19 -14.73 15.94 -19.31
N PRO A 20 -13.98 15.90 -20.42
CA PRO A 20 -13.47 14.65 -20.97
C PRO A 20 -12.50 14.02 -19.98
N ALA A 21 -12.87 12.85 -19.47
CA ALA A 21 -12.09 12.08 -18.51
C ALA A 21 -10.94 11.36 -19.22
N SER A 22 -9.73 11.53 -18.71
CA SER A 22 -8.70 10.49 -18.79
C SER A 22 -9.33 9.16 -18.37
N ALA A 23 -9.16 8.11 -19.18
CA ALA A 23 -9.78 6.79 -18.99
C ALA A 23 -9.71 6.34 -17.52
N SER A 24 -10.84 6.46 -16.82
CA SER A 24 -10.98 5.98 -15.44
C SER A 24 -11.25 4.48 -15.49
N PRO A 25 -10.70 3.69 -14.55
CA PRO A 25 -10.99 2.26 -14.49
C PRO A 25 -12.50 2.07 -14.35
N ALA A 26 -13.05 1.07 -15.06
CA ALA A 26 -14.46 0.74 -14.98
C ALA A 26 -14.84 0.47 -13.51
N PRO A 27 -15.99 1.01 -13.02
CA PRO A 27 -16.39 0.82 -11.65
C PRO A 27 -16.60 -0.68 -11.37
N PRO A 28 -16.16 -1.18 -10.20
CA PRO A 28 -16.35 -2.58 -9.86
C PRO A 28 -17.83 -2.93 -9.70
N ASN A 29 -18.20 -4.16 -10.00
CA ASN A 29 -19.56 -4.66 -9.82
C ASN A 29 -19.82 -4.96 -8.34
N LEU A 30 -20.77 -4.27 -7.70
CA LEU A 30 -21.09 -4.45 -6.27
C LEU A 30 -22.17 -5.52 -6.08
N THR A 31 -21.75 -6.74 -5.76
CA THR A 31 -22.62 -7.89 -5.46
C THR A 31 -22.61 -8.26 -3.98
N VAL A 32 -23.60 -9.04 -3.53
CA VAL A 32 -23.57 -9.68 -2.22
C VAL A 32 -23.76 -11.17 -2.46
N ASP A 33 -22.65 -11.88 -2.56
CA ASP A 33 -22.61 -13.28 -2.99
C ASP A 33 -22.83 -14.23 -1.80
N LYS A 34 -22.40 -13.82 -0.60
CA LYS A 34 -22.73 -14.53 0.66
C LYS A 34 -23.26 -13.54 1.70
N THR A 35 -24.26 -13.93 2.46
CA THR A 35 -24.85 -13.14 3.55
C THR A 35 -24.56 -13.80 4.89
N PHE A 36 -23.99 -13.06 5.84
CA PHE A 36 -23.64 -13.56 7.17
C PHE A 36 -24.66 -13.22 8.24
N GLY A 37 -25.60 -12.31 7.95
CA GLY A 37 -26.69 -11.96 8.86
C GLY A 37 -26.87 -10.45 8.99
N LYS A 38 -27.54 -10.02 10.06
CA LYS A 38 -27.73 -8.62 10.39
C LYS A 38 -27.11 -8.27 11.74
N VAL A 39 -26.37 -7.17 11.78
CA VAL A 39 -25.75 -6.62 13.00
C VAL A 39 -26.22 -5.19 13.15
N ALA A 40 -26.88 -4.88 14.27
CA ALA A 40 -27.40 -3.54 14.59
C ALA A 40 -28.21 -2.89 13.43
N GLY A 41 -28.96 -3.69 12.66
CA GLY A 41 -29.76 -3.22 11.51
C GLY A 41 -29.04 -3.23 10.16
N TRP A 42 -27.73 -3.43 10.13
CA TRP A 42 -26.92 -3.55 8.93
C TRP A 42 -26.84 -4.99 8.45
N SER A 43 -26.94 -5.21 7.15
CA SER A 43 -26.75 -6.55 6.55
C SER A 43 -25.27 -6.76 6.26
N ILE A 44 -24.68 -7.84 6.77
CA ILE A 44 -23.28 -8.18 6.59
C ILE A 44 -23.16 -9.27 5.53
N GLY A 45 -22.20 -9.12 4.61
CA GLY A 45 -22.01 -10.05 3.51
C GLY A 45 -20.59 -10.07 2.97
N TYR A 46 -20.39 -10.92 1.97
CA TYR A 46 -19.16 -11.03 1.19
C TYR A 46 -19.48 -10.76 -0.28
N SER A 47 -18.59 -10.06 -0.95
CA SER A 47 -18.62 -9.86 -2.39
C SER A 47 -17.41 -10.56 -3.01
N GLU A 48 -17.66 -11.51 -3.91
CA GLU A 48 -16.64 -12.21 -4.69
C GLU A 48 -16.00 -11.27 -5.70
N SER A 49 -16.78 -10.41 -6.34
CA SER A 49 -16.29 -9.41 -7.30
C SER A 49 -15.35 -8.38 -6.66
N LEU A 50 -15.57 -8.05 -5.38
CA LEU A 50 -14.70 -7.16 -4.61
C LEU A 50 -13.67 -7.93 -3.78
N GLY A 51 -13.77 -9.26 -3.70
CA GLY A 51 -12.90 -10.12 -2.91
C GLY A 51 -12.85 -9.77 -1.42
N GLY A 52 -13.97 -9.34 -0.83
CA GLY A 52 -13.98 -8.88 0.55
C GLY A 52 -15.35 -8.65 1.18
N CYS A 53 -15.34 -8.39 2.48
CA CYS A 53 -16.55 -8.26 3.30
C CYS A 53 -17.14 -6.86 3.25
N LEU A 54 -18.47 -6.79 3.42
CA LEU A 54 -19.23 -5.55 3.31
C LEU A 54 -20.41 -5.52 4.26
N ALA A 55 -20.87 -4.31 4.54
CA ALA A 55 -22.10 -4.03 5.26
C ALA A 55 -23.00 -3.10 4.44
N ALA A 56 -24.30 -3.33 4.55
CA ALA A 56 -25.32 -2.58 3.83
C ALA A 56 -26.47 -2.16 4.75
N ALA A 57 -26.82 -0.87 4.73
CA ALA A 57 -28.00 -0.33 5.38
C ALA A 57 -28.94 0.29 4.34
N SER A 58 -30.19 -0.15 4.34
CA SER A 58 -31.23 0.37 3.45
C SER A 58 -32.17 1.30 4.22
N TYR A 59 -32.57 2.37 3.55
CA TYR A 59 -33.39 3.45 4.12
C TYR A 59 -34.74 3.53 3.40
N GLY A 60 -35.74 4.13 4.08
CA GLY A 60 -37.12 4.16 3.60
C GLY A 60 -37.35 4.91 2.28
N ASP A 61 -36.41 5.74 1.85
CA ASP A 61 -36.45 6.45 0.57
C ASP A 61 -35.99 5.59 -0.63
N GLY A 62 -35.51 4.36 -0.37
CA GLY A 62 -34.94 3.43 -1.33
C GLY A 62 -33.42 3.56 -1.49
N THR A 63 -32.77 4.44 -0.73
CA THR A 63 -31.30 4.54 -0.70
C THR A 63 -30.73 3.35 0.06
N THR A 64 -29.62 2.79 -0.40
CA THR A 64 -28.80 1.85 0.35
C THR A 64 -27.38 2.37 0.41
N LEU A 65 -26.84 2.43 1.62
CA LEU A 65 -25.44 2.74 1.90
C LEU A 65 -24.69 1.43 2.05
N TRP A 66 -23.58 1.33 1.35
CA TRP A 66 -22.68 0.19 1.34
C TRP A 66 -21.31 0.65 1.80
N PHE A 67 -20.72 -0.07 2.74
CA PHE A 67 -19.30 0.09 3.02
C PHE A 67 -18.65 -1.27 3.14
N GLY A 68 -17.36 -1.37 2.87
CA GLY A 68 -16.66 -2.62 3.01
C GLY A 68 -15.19 -2.50 2.67
N PHE A 69 -14.53 -3.65 2.64
CA PHE A 69 -13.14 -3.79 2.26
C PHE A 69 -13.04 -4.75 1.08
N GLY A 70 -12.17 -4.44 0.13
CA GLY A 70 -11.91 -5.26 -1.05
C GLY A 70 -10.54 -5.92 -1.01
N GLY A 71 -10.48 -7.16 -1.50
CA GLY A 71 -9.29 -7.98 -1.68
C GLY A 71 -8.56 -8.38 -0.39
N ALA A 72 -7.50 -9.17 -0.54
CA ALA A 72 -6.65 -9.60 0.57
C ALA A 72 -5.87 -8.46 1.25
N ARG A 73 -5.80 -7.27 0.62
CA ARG A 73 -5.09 -6.08 1.13
C ARG A 73 -6.01 -5.05 1.81
N GLY A 74 -7.32 -5.29 1.88
CA GLY A 74 -8.25 -4.48 2.68
C GLY A 74 -8.48 -3.05 2.17
N SER A 75 -8.65 -2.82 0.88
CA SER A 75 -8.97 -1.48 0.36
C SER A 75 -10.40 -1.10 0.72
N SER A 76 -10.60 -0.04 1.51
CA SER A 76 -11.92 0.44 1.92
C SER A 76 -12.69 1.05 0.74
N TYR A 77 -14.01 0.87 0.72
CA TYR A 77 -14.88 1.50 -0.26
C TYR A 77 -16.22 1.92 0.35
N LEU A 78 -16.84 2.91 -0.29
CA LEU A 78 -18.19 3.39 0.00
C LEU A 78 -18.99 3.34 -1.29
N ALA A 79 -20.22 2.87 -1.21
CA ALA A 79 -21.16 3.01 -2.29
C ALA A 79 -22.52 3.48 -1.79
N LEU A 80 -23.24 4.18 -2.65
CA LEU A 80 -24.63 4.56 -2.46
C LEU A 80 -25.42 4.08 -3.67
N THR A 81 -26.56 3.44 -3.46
CA THR A 81 -27.46 3.02 -4.55
C THR A 81 -28.88 3.48 -4.29
N ASN A 82 -29.60 3.89 -5.32
CA ASN A 82 -31.03 4.17 -5.23
C ASN A 82 -31.73 3.89 -6.58
N PRO A 83 -32.85 3.12 -6.60
CA PRO A 83 -33.60 2.85 -7.83
C PRO A 83 -34.13 4.10 -8.56
N LYS A 84 -34.25 5.23 -7.85
CA LYS A 84 -34.74 6.50 -8.40
C LYS A 84 -33.65 7.30 -9.12
N TRP A 85 -32.37 6.96 -8.96
CA TRP A 85 -31.24 7.72 -9.54
C TRP A 85 -30.96 7.40 -11.01
N ARG A 86 -32.01 7.35 -11.83
CA ARG A 86 -31.93 6.94 -13.25
C ARG A 86 -31.07 7.85 -14.13
N SER A 87 -30.81 9.09 -13.69
CA SER A 87 -30.00 10.08 -14.40
C SER A 87 -28.49 9.93 -14.19
N LEU A 88 -28.04 9.01 -13.32
CA LEU A 88 -26.61 8.71 -13.17
C LEU A 88 -26.11 7.88 -14.35
N GLU A 89 -25.02 8.34 -14.95
CA GLU A 89 -24.30 7.69 -16.04
C GLU A 89 -23.26 6.73 -15.48
N VAL A 90 -23.21 5.52 -16.05
CA VAL A 90 -22.19 4.53 -15.70
C VAL A 90 -20.82 5.04 -16.17
N GLY A 91 -19.82 5.02 -15.27
CA GLY A 91 -18.49 5.59 -15.51
C GLY A 91 -18.41 7.11 -15.33
N GLY A 92 -19.56 7.80 -15.20
CA GLY A 92 -19.61 9.23 -14.93
C GLY A 92 -18.95 9.59 -13.61
N GLN A 93 -18.29 10.74 -13.54
CA GLN A 93 -17.58 11.21 -12.35
C GLN A 93 -18.40 12.31 -11.65
N TYR A 94 -18.65 12.12 -10.35
CA TYR A 94 -19.53 12.99 -9.57
C TYR A 94 -18.82 13.43 -8.29
N GLU A 95 -18.52 14.72 -8.15
CA GLU A 95 -18.01 15.25 -6.88
C GLU A 95 -19.14 15.33 -5.85
N LEU A 96 -19.02 14.55 -4.77
CA LEU A 96 -19.89 14.64 -3.62
C LEU A 96 -19.18 15.30 -2.44
N GLN A 97 -19.96 15.97 -1.61
CA GLN A 97 -19.56 16.37 -0.28
C GLN A 97 -20.35 15.52 0.73
N MET A 98 -19.68 15.01 1.75
CA MET A 98 -20.33 14.28 2.83
C MET A 98 -20.05 14.97 4.16
N LEU A 99 -21.06 15.06 5.01
CA LEU A 99 -20.95 15.58 6.37
C LEU A 99 -21.27 14.46 7.34
N ALA A 100 -20.32 14.11 8.19
CA ALA A 100 -20.47 13.12 9.25
C ALA A 100 -19.98 13.79 10.54
N GLY A 101 -20.90 14.09 11.47
CA GLY A 101 -20.60 14.91 12.64
C GLY A 101 -20.22 16.36 12.27
N ARG A 102 -19.03 16.83 12.72
CA ARG A 102 -18.51 18.18 12.44
C ARG A 102 -17.60 18.23 11.21
N GLU A 103 -17.30 17.08 10.62
CA GLU A 103 -16.32 16.96 9.56
C GLU A 103 -16.96 17.05 8.19
N LYS A 104 -16.26 17.71 7.26
CA LYS A 104 -16.69 17.85 5.87
C LYS A 104 -15.71 17.14 4.95
N TRP A 105 -16.22 16.12 4.30
CA TRP A 105 -15.49 15.35 3.32
C TRP A 105 -15.90 15.72 1.89
N ARG A 106 -14.97 15.65 0.95
CA ARG A 106 -15.22 15.80 -0.49
C ARG A 106 -14.47 14.70 -1.23
N GLY A 107 -15.13 14.09 -2.21
CA GLY A 107 -14.50 13.12 -3.10
C GLY A 107 -15.28 12.89 -4.37
N THR A 108 -14.59 12.38 -5.38
CA THR A 108 -15.17 12.03 -6.68
C THR A 108 -15.70 10.60 -6.62
N PHE A 109 -16.95 10.38 -7.03
CA PHE A 109 -17.54 9.04 -7.14
C PHE A 109 -17.73 8.69 -8.59
N THR A 110 -17.55 7.41 -8.88
CA THR A 110 -17.86 6.86 -10.20
C THR A 110 -19.29 6.31 -10.18
N GLY A 111 -20.10 6.70 -11.16
CA GLY A 111 -21.43 6.14 -11.37
C GLY A 111 -21.36 4.67 -11.80
N PHE A 112 -22.20 3.82 -11.21
CA PHE A 112 -22.25 2.40 -11.53
C PHE A 112 -23.70 1.88 -11.53
N GLU A 113 -23.89 0.65 -11.98
CA GLU A 113 -25.19 -0.04 -11.96
C GLU A 113 -25.18 -1.26 -11.06
N ARG A 114 -26.33 -1.51 -10.44
CA ARG A 114 -26.56 -2.70 -9.62
C ARG A 114 -28.01 -3.16 -9.79
N GLY A 115 -28.22 -4.16 -10.64
CA GLY A 115 -29.57 -4.56 -11.04
C GLY A 115 -30.32 -3.40 -11.68
N GLU A 116 -31.54 -3.11 -11.20
CA GLU A 116 -32.34 -1.98 -11.69
C GLU A 116 -31.98 -0.62 -11.05
N ALA A 117 -31.03 -0.59 -10.11
CA ALA A 117 -30.60 0.63 -9.44
C ALA A 117 -29.32 1.22 -10.06
N ARG A 118 -29.19 2.54 -9.93
CA ARG A 118 -27.93 3.25 -10.17
C ARG A 118 -27.29 3.59 -8.84
N GLY A 119 -25.98 3.74 -8.85
CA GLY A 119 -25.22 4.11 -7.67
C GLY A 119 -23.98 4.93 -7.95
N LEU A 120 -23.36 5.35 -6.86
CA LEU A 120 -22.10 6.09 -6.80
C LEU A 120 -21.13 5.27 -5.97
N PHE A 121 -19.95 4.97 -6.51
CA PHE A 121 -18.92 4.15 -5.88
C PHE A 121 -17.63 4.95 -5.73
N GLN A 122 -16.97 4.80 -4.59
CA GLN A 122 -15.61 5.27 -4.37
C GLN A 122 -14.83 4.24 -3.55
N SER A 123 -13.60 3.98 -3.97
CA SER A 123 -12.63 3.11 -3.28
C SER A 123 -11.44 3.93 -2.77
N GLY A 124 -10.65 3.36 -1.86
CA GLY A 124 -9.50 4.05 -1.28
C GLY A 124 -9.92 5.21 -0.39
N LEU A 125 -10.99 5.00 0.39
CA LEU A 125 -11.44 6.01 1.36
C LEU A 125 -10.33 6.29 2.36
N LYS A 126 -10.14 7.57 2.70
CA LYS A 126 -9.22 7.97 3.77
C LYS A 126 -9.67 7.35 5.09
N GLU A 127 -8.73 6.83 5.87
CA GLU A 127 -9.01 6.12 7.12
C GLU A 127 -9.78 6.99 8.13
N ARG A 128 -9.41 8.27 8.30
CA ARG A 128 -10.18 9.22 9.10
C ARG A 128 -11.64 9.32 8.67
N PHE A 129 -11.90 9.33 7.35
CA PHE A 129 -13.27 9.37 6.86
C PHE A 129 -14.02 8.06 7.16
N VAL A 130 -13.35 6.91 7.13
CA VAL A 130 -13.94 5.61 7.51
C VAL A 130 -14.22 5.56 9.02
N ALA A 131 -13.30 6.04 9.86
CA ALA A 131 -13.48 6.15 11.30
C ALA A 131 -14.59 7.14 11.68
N ASP A 132 -14.66 8.30 11.00
CA ASP A 132 -15.73 9.27 11.20
C ASP A 132 -17.08 8.69 10.75
N LEU A 133 -17.11 7.92 9.66
CA LEU A 133 -18.31 7.23 9.19
C LEU A 133 -18.79 6.15 10.18
N SER A 134 -17.86 5.42 10.81
CA SER A 134 -18.21 4.37 11.79
C SER A 134 -18.60 4.93 13.16
N ALA A 135 -18.12 6.12 13.52
CA ALA A 135 -18.42 6.78 14.80
C ALA A 135 -19.54 7.83 14.74
N SER A 136 -19.93 8.26 13.54
CA SER A 136 -20.99 9.25 13.37
C SER A 136 -22.37 8.64 13.53
N GLY A 137 -23.31 9.41 14.10
CA GLY A 137 -24.73 9.01 14.17
C GLY A 137 -25.50 9.24 12.87
N THR A 138 -25.02 10.11 11.98
CA THR A 138 -25.66 10.46 10.71
C THR A 138 -24.64 10.87 9.66
N ILE A 139 -24.95 10.65 8.38
CA ILE A 139 -24.22 11.20 7.23
C ILE A 139 -25.15 11.97 6.30
N SER A 140 -24.81 13.23 6.02
CA SER A 140 -25.46 14.02 4.97
C SER A 140 -24.66 13.93 3.69
N VAL A 141 -25.33 13.65 2.57
CA VAL A 141 -24.73 13.65 1.24
C VAL A 141 -25.17 14.90 0.50
N ILE A 142 -24.21 15.65 -0.02
CA ILE A 142 -24.40 16.93 -0.70
C ILE A 142 -23.83 16.81 -2.11
N PHE A 143 -24.62 17.20 -3.11
CA PHE A 143 -24.21 17.26 -4.51
C PHE A 143 -24.51 18.65 -5.06
N GLN A 144 -23.52 19.28 -5.70
CA GLN A 144 -23.65 20.64 -6.25
C GLN A 144 -24.22 21.66 -5.24
N GLY A 145 -23.81 21.55 -3.97
CA GLY A 145 -24.27 22.45 -2.89
C GLY A 145 -25.67 22.15 -2.35
N ARG A 146 -26.41 21.17 -2.88
CA ARG A 146 -27.71 20.74 -2.36
C ARG A 146 -27.56 19.44 -1.56
N GLN A 147 -28.11 19.40 -0.36
CA GLN A 147 -28.22 18.15 0.41
C GLN A 147 -29.23 17.21 -0.28
N ILE A 148 -28.76 16.06 -0.73
CA ILE A 148 -29.54 15.07 -1.48
C ILE A 148 -29.93 13.86 -0.64
N ALA A 149 -29.25 13.60 0.48
CA ALA A 149 -29.63 12.56 1.44
C ALA A 149 -29.14 12.90 2.85
N VAL A 150 -29.86 12.41 3.87
CA VAL A 150 -29.41 12.32 5.27
C VAL A 150 -29.70 10.92 5.73
N LEU A 151 -28.65 10.17 6.03
CA LEU A 151 -28.74 8.75 6.35
C LEU A 151 -28.36 8.55 7.81
N SER A 152 -29.17 7.77 8.53
CA SER A 152 -28.84 7.34 9.88
C SER A 152 -27.69 6.35 9.84
N LEU A 153 -26.69 6.54 10.69
CA LEU A 153 -25.56 5.62 10.83
C LEU A 153 -25.63 4.83 12.14
N VAL A 154 -26.79 4.81 12.80
CA VAL A 154 -26.99 3.98 13.99
C VAL A 154 -26.61 2.53 13.68
N GLY A 155 -25.79 1.93 14.54
CA GLY A 155 -25.28 0.58 14.37
C GLY A 155 -24.06 0.43 13.44
N SER A 156 -23.52 1.53 12.89
CA SER A 156 -22.41 1.48 11.94
C SER A 156 -21.11 1.00 12.59
N THR A 157 -20.89 1.28 13.88
CA THR A 157 -19.73 0.78 14.64
C THR A 157 -19.74 -0.74 14.72
N GLU A 158 -20.86 -1.33 15.16
CA GLU A 158 -21.00 -2.78 15.28
C GLU A 158 -20.99 -3.47 13.91
N ALA A 159 -21.57 -2.82 12.89
CA ALA A 159 -21.48 -3.29 11.52
C ALA A 159 -20.03 -3.29 11.01
N PHE A 160 -19.24 -2.27 11.37
CA PHE A 160 -17.84 -2.16 11.01
C PHE A 160 -17.01 -3.27 11.66
N ASP A 161 -17.20 -3.51 12.95
CA ASP A 161 -16.54 -4.60 13.67
C ASP A 161 -16.89 -5.97 13.07
N ALA A 162 -18.15 -6.18 12.69
CA ALA A 162 -18.61 -7.40 12.03
C ALA A 162 -17.96 -7.60 10.65
N VAL A 163 -17.79 -6.52 9.87
CA VAL A 163 -17.08 -6.57 8.58
C VAL A 163 -15.59 -6.90 8.79
N MET A 164 -14.95 -6.33 9.81
CA MET A 164 -13.54 -6.63 10.11
C MET A 164 -13.35 -8.08 10.59
N GLY A 165 -14.27 -8.59 11.41
CA GLY A 165 -14.30 -10.01 11.79
C GLY A 165 -14.45 -10.92 10.58
N CYS A 166 -15.43 -10.64 9.72
CA CYS A 166 -15.61 -11.34 8.45
C CYS A 166 -14.35 -11.30 7.58
N GLN A 167 -13.70 -10.14 7.46
CA GLN A 167 -12.52 -9.97 6.63
C GLN A 167 -11.36 -10.83 7.16
N LYS A 168 -11.17 -10.88 8.49
CA LYS A 168 -10.20 -11.75 9.15
C LYS A 168 -10.50 -13.22 8.87
N ASP A 169 -11.77 -13.62 8.95
CA ASP A 169 -12.19 -14.99 8.72
C ASP A 169 -11.96 -15.40 7.27
N VAL A 170 -12.28 -14.54 6.29
CA VAL A 170 -11.99 -14.77 4.85
C VAL A 170 -10.50 -14.92 4.60
N ILE A 171 -9.67 -14.04 5.17
CA ILE A 171 -8.20 -14.15 5.05
C ILE A 171 -7.71 -15.45 5.68
N SER A 172 -8.27 -15.85 6.83
CA SER A 172 -7.89 -17.08 7.52
C SER A 172 -8.40 -18.36 6.83
N ALA A 173 -9.57 -18.29 6.18
CA ALA A 173 -10.17 -19.39 5.43
C ALA A 173 -9.47 -19.57 4.10
N ALA A 174 -9.11 -18.48 3.40
CA ALA A 174 -8.23 -18.52 2.24
C ALA A 174 -6.86 -19.16 2.57
N ALA A 175 -6.37 -18.96 3.80
CA ALA A 175 -5.15 -19.62 4.29
C ALA A 175 -5.36 -21.11 4.65
N LYS A 176 -6.60 -21.56 4.91
CA LYS A 176 -6.95 -22.94 5.32
C LYS A 176 -7.49 -23.81 4.18
N GLU A 177 -8.19 -23.23 3.20
CA GLU A 177 -8.75 -23.92 2.03
C GLU A 177 -7.74 -24.06 0.87
N ALA A 178 -6.55 -23.48 1.01
CA ALA A 178 -5.40 -23.89 0.21
C ALA A 178 -5.16 -25.40 0.44
N PRO A 179 -5.21 -26.25 -0.61
CA PRO A 179 -5.15 -27.70 -0.43
C PRO A 179 -3.88 -28.13 0.33
N GLY A 180 -4.07 -28.92 1.39
CA GLY A 180 -3.00 -29.40 2.25
C GLY A 180 -1.99 -30.27 1.49
N LEU A 181 -0.69 -29.97 1.65
CA LEU A 181 0.40 -30.81 1.17
C LEU A 181 0.45 -32.13 1.97
N PRO A 182 0.68 -33.28 1.31
CA PRO A 182 0.74 -34.58 1.95
C PRO A 182 2.02 -34.74 2.79
N LYS A 183 1.93 -35.60 3.81
CA LYS A 183 3.04 -36.10 4.61
C LYS A 183 4.17 -36.62 3.71
N SER A 184 5.37 -36.06 3.90
CA SER A 184 6.68 -36.59 3.51
C SER A 184 6.74 -37.36 2.17
N ARG A 185 6.87 -36.63 1.05
CA ARG A 185 7.68 -37.07 -0.10
C ARG A 185 7.92 -35.91 -1.09
N LYS A 186 9.20 -35.54 -1.20
CA LYS A 186 9.87 -34.65 -2.19
C LYS A 186 9.27 -33.25 -2.43
N LEU A 187 10.02 -32.24 -1.99
CA LEU A 187 9.94 -30.83 -2.40
C LEU A 187 9.99 -30.68 -3.93
N GLU A 188 9.12 -29.82 -4.48
CA GLU A 188 9.30 -29.08 -5.75
C GLU A 188 8.62 -27.69 -5.57
N ALA A 189 9.21 -26.67 -6.20
CA ALA A 189 9.22 -25.23 -5.87
C ALA A 189 7.92 -24.44 -6.15
N GLY A 190 7.76 -23.24 -5.55
CA GLY A 190 6.83 -22.27 -6.14
C GLY A 190 6.37 -21.01 -5.40
N MET A 191 6.77 -20.68 -4.16
CA MET A 191 6.43 -19.35 -3.61
C MET A 191 7.67 -18.48 -3.52
N VAL A 192 7.97 -17.81 -4.63
CA VAL A 192 9.10 -16.89 -4.73
C VAL A 192 8.75 -15.56 -4.06
N SER A 193 9.40 -15.23 -2.95
CA SER A 193 9.35 -13.89 -2.35
C SER A 193 10.48 -13.03 -2.93
N THR A 194 10.31 -11.71 -2.97
CA THR A 194 11.34 -10.81 -3.52
C THR A 194 11.63 -9.63 -2.60
N GLY A 195 12.87 -9.17 -2.64
CA GLY A 195 13.33 -7.98 -1.95
C GLY A 195 14.49 -7.34 -2.68
N THR A 196 15.13 -6.37 -2.05
CA THR A 196 16.32 -5.70 -2.58
C THR A 196 17.52 -6.00 -1.70
N GLY A 197 18.70 -6.10 -2.30
CA GLY A 197 19.97 -6.04 -1.60
C GLY A 197 20.99 -5.25 -2.39
N PHE A 198 22.15 -4.97 -1.82
CA PHE A 198 23.20 -4.25 -2.52
C PHE A 198 24.59 -4.74 -2.10
N TYR A 199 25.55 -4.63 -3.02
CA TYR A 199 26.91 -5.08 -2.76
C TYR A 199 27.64 -4.18 -1.78
N VAL A 200 28.33 -4.81 -0.82
CA VAL A 200 29.11 -4.15 0.23
C VAL A 200 30.58 -4.54 0.22
N SER A 201 30.99 -5.47 -0.65
CA SER A 201 32.40 -5.80 -0.87
C SER A 201 32.66 -6.30 -2.28
N GLU A 202 33.91 -6.18 -2.74
CA GLU A 202 34.34 -6.64 -4.06
C GLU A 202 34.30 -8.18 -4.16
N ARG A 203 34.29 -8.87 -3.01
CA ARG A 203 34.20 -10.33 -2.91
C ARG A 203 32.78 -10.88 -3.09
N GLY A 204 31.79 -10.05 -3.40
CA GLY A 204 30.42 -10.50 -3.69
C GLY A 204 29.50 -10.58 -2.46
N HIS A 205 29.86 -9.95 -1.34
CA HIS A 205 28.94 -9.83 -0.20
C HIS A 205 27.87 -8.77 -0.47
N LEU A 206 26.63 -9.11 -0.10
CA LEU A 206 25.43 -8.32 -0.24
C LEU A 206 24.82 -8.05 1.12
N LEU A 207 24.35 -6.83 1.35
CA LEU A 207 23.54 -6.48 2.51
C LEU A 207 22.05 -6.39 2.11
N THR A 208 21.17 -6.85 3.00
CA THR A 208 19.71 -6.75 2.88
C THR A 208 19.07 -6.77 4.27
N ASN A 209 17.74 -6.80 4.34
CA ASN A 209 17.03 -6.99 5.60
C ASN A 209 16.90 -8.48 5.97
N ASN A 210 16.90 -8.77 7.27
CA ASN A 210 16.64 -10.13 7.77
C ASN A 210 15.28 -10.66 7.33
N HIS A 211 14.21 -9.85 7.41
CA HIS A 211 12.87 -10.31 7.05
C HIS A 211 12.72 -10.64 5.55
N VAL A 212 13.63 -10.17 4.69
CA VAL A 212 13.66 -10.54 3.27
C VAL A 212 14.15 -11.98 3.10
N VAL A 213 15.01 -12.46 4.02
CA VAL A 213 15.70 -13.75 3.92
C VAL A 213 15.21 -14.80 4.91
N GLU A 214 14.39 -14.43 5.90
CA GLU A 214 14.12 -15.27 7.08
C GLU A 214 13.38 -16.58 6.80
N SER A 215 12.56 -16.61 5.75
CA SER A 215 11.72 -17.76 5.39
C SER A 215 12.17 -18.46 4.11
N CYS A 216 13.36 -18.14 3.60
CA CYS A 216 13.85 -18.65 2.32
C CYS A 216 14.58 -19.98 2.48
N SER A 217 14.33 -20.90 1.55
CA SER A 217 15.07 -22.15 1.46
C SER A 217 16.35 -21.98 0.63
N GLU A 218 16.25 -21.28 -0.49
CA GLU A 218 17.35 -20.94 -1.38
C GLU A 218 17.30 -19.46 -1.77
N PHE A 219 18.46 -18.90 -2.13
CA PHE A 219 18.58 -17.52 -2.56
C PHE A 219 19.17 -17.46 -3.96
N SER A 220 18.55 -16.66 -4.82
CA SER A 220 19.22 -16.17 -6.00
C SER A 220 19.13 -14.66 -6.07
N VAL A 221 20.09 -14.02 -6.72
CA VAL A 221 20.09 -12.58 -6.93
C VAL A 221 20.17 -12.26 -8.39
N ARG A 222 19.58 -11.13 -8.79
CA ARG A 222 19.48 -10.71 -10.19
C ARG A 222 19.79 -9.23 -10.31
N GLN A 223 20.70 -8.90 -11.23
CA GLN A 223 20.93 -7.53 -11.68
C GLN A 223 20.20 -7.29 -13.02
N PRO A 224 19.82 -6.05 -13.34
CA PRO A 224 19.16 -5.74 -14.61
C PRO A 224 20.01 -6.17 -15.80
N GLY A 225 19.43 -6.97 -16.70
CA GLY A 225 20.12 -7.45 -17.91
C GLY A 225 21.19 -8.53 -17.66
N ARG A 226 21.28 -9.09 -16.45
CA ARG A 226 22.17 -10.21 -16.11
C ARG A 226 21.39 -11.45 -15.70
N PRO A 227 21.94 -12.66 -15.90
CA PRO A 227 21.32 -13.88 -15.38
C PRO A 227 21.24 -13.85 -13.85
N SER A 228 20.29 -14.60 -13.29
CA SER A 228 20.25 -14.80 -11.85
C SER A 228 21.43 -15.66 -11.42
N ILE A 229 22.06 -15.30 -10.30
CA ILE A 229 23.16 -16.04 -9.70
C ILE A 229 22.75 -16.57 -8.32
N PRO A 230 23.21 -17.75 -7.89
CA PRO A 230 22.94 -18.26 -6.56
C PRO A 230 23.63 -17.39 -5.50
N ALA A 231 23.01 -17.32 -4.33
CA ALA A 231 23.57 -16.67 -3.15
C ALA A 231 23.44 -17.57 -1.92
N ARG A 232 24.31 -17.37 -0.94
CA ARG A 232 24.29 -18.09 0.34
C ARG A 232 24.19 -17.12 1.51
N LEU A 233 23.45 -17.50 2.54
CA LEU A 233 23.40 -16.74 3.79
C LEU A 233 24.75 -16.82 4.50
N VAL A 234 25.30 -15.67 4.87
CA VAL A 234 26.53 -15.55 5.67
C VAL A 234 26.17 -15.32 7.13
N ALA A 235 25.31 -14.34 7.39
CA ALA A 235 24.90 -13.95 8.74
C ALA A 235 23.54 -13.25 8.73
N LYS A 236 22.86 -13.27 9.87
CA LYS A 236 21.61 -12.53 10.10
C LYS A 236 21.58 -11.91 11.49
N ASP A 237 20.94 -10.75 11.57
CA ASP A 237 20.66 -10.02 12.79
C ASP A 237 19.16 -9.68 12.81
N ALA A 238 18.39 -10.50 13.53
CA ALA A 238 16.95 -10.30 13.67
C ALA A 238 16.60 -9.04 14.48
N THR A 239 17.50 -8.58 15.37
CA THR A 239 17.27 -7.43 16.25
C THR A 239 17.35 -6.11 15.46
N ASN A 240 18.32 -6.03 14.55
CA ASN A 240 18.51 -4.86 13.69
C ASN A 240 17.88 -5.03 12.30
N ASP A 241 17.29 -6.18 12.02
CA ASP A 241 16.68 -6.53 10.74
C ASP A 241 17.67 -6.43 9.57
N LEU A 242 18.85 -7.03 9.73
CA LEU A 242 19.93 -7.05 8.74
C LEU A 242 20.33 -8.50 8.40
N ALA A 243 20.75 -8.73 7.16
CA ALA A 243 21.36 -9.99 6.77
C ALA A 243 22.45 -9.77 5.71
N VAL A 244 23.48 -10.61 5.75
CA VAL A 244 24.52 -10.67 4.74
C VAL A 244 24.34 -11.93 3.91
N LEU A 245 24.29 -11.77 2.59
CA LEU A 245 24.43 -12.85 1.63
C LEU A 245 25.79 -12.78 0.96
N ALA A 246 26.27 -13.89 0.41
CA ALA A 246 27.44 -13.94 -0.46
C ALA A 246 27.09 -14.59 -1.79
N THR A 247 27.66 -14.07 -2.87
CA THR A 247 27.66 -14.72 -4.19
C THR A 247 29.10 -15.07 -4.57
N ASP A 248 29.26 -16.00 -5.50
CA ASP A 248 30.58 -16.36 -6.02
C ASP A 248 31.07 -15.39 -7.12
N THR A 249 30.38 -14.25 -7.31
CA THR A 249 30.70 -13.25 -8.32
C THR A 249 31.33 -12.02 -7.67
N SER A 250 32.56 -11.70 -8.08
CA SER A 250 33.20 -10.45 -7.68
C SER A 250 32.51 -9.24 -8.29
N GLN A 251 32.55 -8.11 -7.58
CA GLN A 251 31.92 -6.86 -8.02
C GLN A 251 32.94 -5.74 -8.11
N LYS A 252 32.85 -5.00 -9.22
CA LYS A 252 33.72 -3.85 -9.48
C LYS A 252 33.22 -2.56 -8.84
N VAL A 253 31.91 -2.47 -8.60
CA VAL A 253 31.28 -1.28 -8.05
C VAL A 253 30.74 -1.63 -6.67
N VAL A 254 31.38 -1.07 -5.65
CA VAL A 254 30.95 -1.17 -4.26
C VAL A 254 30.88 0.25 -3.70
N PRO A 255 29.68 0.78 -3.44
CA PRO A 255 29.54 2.12 -2.89
C PRO A 255 30.05 2.14 -1.44
N PRO A 256 30.70 3.21 -1.01
CA PRO A 256 31.05 3.36 0.38
C PRO A 256 29.81 3.62 1.25
N LEU A 257 29.89 3.18 2.51
CA LEU A 257 28.93 3.53 3.54
C LEU A 257 29.37 4.83 4.23
N SER A 258 28.45 5.78 4.35
CA SER A 258 28.63 7.02 5.09
C SER A 258 28.12 6.87 6.52
N VAL A 259 28.93 7.29 7.49
CA VAL A 259 28.58 7.24 8.93
C VAL A 259 27.67 8.38 9.38
N ARG A 260 27.30 9.31 8.48
CA ARG A 260 26.49 10.48 8.80
C ARG A 260 25.36 10.66 7.79
N ALA A 261 24.13 10.64 8.31
CA ALA A 261 22.97 11.20 7.66
C ALA A 261 22.60 12.51 8.36
N ARG A 262 22.32 13.58 7.62
CA ARG A 262 21.96 14.90 8.15
C ARG A 262 20.49 15.18 7.92
N LEU A 263 19.85 15.75 8.94
CA LEU A 263 18.48 16.22 8.83
C LEU A 263 18.33 17.21 7.65
N GLY A 264 17.32 16.99 6.82
CA GLY A 264 17.00 17.83 5.66
C GLY A 264 17.81 17.53 4.40
N GLU A 265 18.83 16.68 4.43
CA GLU A 265 19.58 16.34 3.22
C GLU A 265 18.78 15.41 2.30
N ASN A 266 19.02 15.52 0.99
CA ASN A 266 18.40 14.66 -0.01
C ASN A 266 18.80 13.20 0.22
N VAL A 267 17.81 12.32 0.10
CA VAL A 267 18.01 10.87 0.15
C VAL A 267 17.38 10.24 -1.09
N TYR A 268 18.10 9.31 -1.67
CA TYR A 268 17.71 8.58 -2.87
C TYR A 268 17.57 7.12 -2.53
N VAL A 269 16.48 6.48 -2.95
CA VAL A 269 16.25 5.05 -2.74
C VAL A 269 16.18 4.35 -4.07
N TYR A 270 16.88 3.23 -4.19
CA TYR A 270 16.81 2.36 -5.35
C TYR A 270 16.44 0.94 -4.91
N GLY A 271 15.56 0.27 -5.64
CA GLY A 271 15.16 -1.09 -5.31
C GLY A 271 14.24 -1.74 -6.34
N TYR A 272 13.72 -2.92 -6.02
CA TYR A 272 12.90 -3.74 -6.92
C TYR A 272 11.51 -4.00 -6.33
N PRO A 273 10.64 -2.98 -6.29
CA PRO A 273 9.26 -3.18 -5.90
C PRO A 273 8.55 -3.99 -6.99
N GLN A 274 7.91 -5.11 -6.62
CA GLN A 274 7.04 -5.89 -7.52
C GLN A 274 7.63 -6.09 -8.94
N SER A 275 8.83 -6.67 -9.08
CA SER A 275 9.54 -6.78 -10.38
C SER A 275 8.76 -7.46 -11.52
N ASP A 276 7.72 -8.20 -11.16
CA ASP A 276 6.87 -8.95 -12.10
C ASP A 276 5.71 -8.08 -12.62
N VAL A 277 5.47 -6.93 -11.98
CA VAL A 277 4.41 -5.95 -12.29
C VAL A 277 5.00 -4.58 -12.68
N LEU A 278 6.15 -4.21 -12.11
CA LEU A 278 6.86 -2.95 -12.34
C LEU A 278 8.16 -3.20 -13.12
N ALA A 279 8.93 -2.14 -13.38
CA ALA A 279 10.13 -2.23 -14.21
C ALA A 279 11.16 -3.22 -13.63
N SER A 280 11.53 -4.22 -14.42
CA SER A 280 12.60 -5.19 -14.10
C SER A 280 13.98 -4.54 -13.95
N THR A 281 14.10 -3.28 -14.37
CA THR A 281 15.28 -2.44 -14.21
C THR A 281 15.34 -1.69 -12.88
N GLY A 282 14.44 -1.97 -11.94
CA GLY A 282 14.37 -1.31 -10.63
C GLY A 282 13.64 0.04 -10.65
N ASN A 283 13.31 0.53 -9.46
CA ASN A 283 12.64 1.79 -9.19
C ASN A 283 13.59 2.72 -8.41
N PHE A 284 13.52 4.02 -8.72
CA PHE A 284 14.31 5.06 -8.07
C PHE A 284 13.37 6.13 -7.51
N THR A 285 13.48 6.43 -6.23
CA THR A 285 12.68 7.47 -5.57
C THR A 285 13.57 8.47 -4.84
N ILE A 286 13.05 9.68 -4.68
CA ILE A 286 13.77 10.81 -4.09
C ILE A 286 12.94 11.35 -2.94
N GLY A 287 13.62 11.73 -1.86
CA GLY A 287 13.06 12.48 -0.75
C GLY A 287 14.17 13.15 0.04
N ASN A 288 13.93 13.34 1.33
CA ASN A 288 14.90 13.89 2.27
C ASN A 288 14.89 13.12 3.59
N VAL A 289 15.96 13.26 4.37
CA VAL A 289 16.00 12.81 5.77
C VAL A 289 15.10 13.74 6.59
N THR A 290 14.02 13.19 7.14
CA THR A 290 13.03 13.94 7.94
C THR A 290 13.25 13.83 9.44
N ALA A 291 13.97 12.80 9.90
CA ALA A 291 14.43 12.68 11.28
C ALA A 291 15.71 11.81 11.35
N THR A 292 16.56 12.07 12.34
CA THR A 292 17.80 11.30 12.58
C THR A 292 17.60 10.13 13.55
N ALA A 293 16.35 9.82 13.89
CA ALA A 293 15.92 8.69 14.70
C ALA A 293 14.67 8.06 14.07
N GLY A 294 14.40 6.79 14.40
CA GLY A 294 13.18 6.09 14.02
C GLY A 294 12.02 6.33 14.99
N SER A 295 10.94 5.56 14.79
CA SER A 295 9.81 5.53 15.71
C SER A 295 10.25 5.23 17.15
N GLY A 296 9.66 5.92 18.13
CA GLY A 296 10.01 5.77 19.55
C GLY A 296 11.45 6.16 19.90
N ASP A 297 12.03 7.12 19.16
CA ASP A 297 13.41 7.57 19.30
C ASP A 297 14.46 6.47 19.08
N ASP A 298 14.15 5.47 18.24
CA ASP A 298 15.11 4.42 17.87
C ASP A 298 16.32 5.03 17.13
N THR A 299 17.40 5.25 17.86
CA THR A 299 18.62 5.90 17.37
C THR A 299 19.36 5.09 16.31
N ARG A 300 18.96 3.83 16.08
CA ARG A 300 19.53 2.94 15.05
C ARG A 300 19.02 3.26 13.64
N LYS A 301 17.96 4.07 13.52
CA LYS A 301 17.28 4.37 12.25
C LYS A 301 17.32 5.85 11.90
N ILE A 302 17.08 6.15 10.63
CA ILE A 302 16.72 7.48 10.13
C ILE A 302 15.32 7.41 9.52
N GLN A 303 14.59 8.52 9.62
CA GLN A 303 13.31 8.69 8.93
C GLN A 303 13.55 9.40 7.61
N ILE A 304 12.92 8.92 6.54
CA ILE A 304 13.03 9.44 5.19
C ILE A 304 11.64 9.70 4.60
N SER A 305 11.54 10.71 3.74
CA SER A 305 10.31 11.01 3.00
C SER A 305 10.23 10.32 1.63
N ALA A 306 11.34 9.74 1.16
CA ALA A 306 11.37 9.03 -0.12
C ALA A 306 10.32 7.92 -0.12
N PRO A 307 9.41 7.86 -1.12
CA PRO A 307 8.43 6.79 -1.23
C PRO A 307 9.10 5.42 -1.28
N VAL A 308 8.68 4.50 -0.42
CA VAL A 308 9.10 3.10 -0.46
C VAL A 308 7.89 2.18 -0.35
N HIS A 309 7.96 1.09 -1.12
CA HIS A 309 6.92 0.07 -1.21
C HIS A 309 7.52 -1.30 -0.94
N GLN A 310 6.66 -2.30 -0.78
CA GLN A 310 7.08 -3.70 -0.68
C GLN A 310 8.00 -4.07 -1.85
N GLY A 311 9.15 -4.64 -1.53
CA GLY A 311 10.24 -4.96 -2.45
C GLY A 311 11.42 -3.98 -2.38
N ASN A 312 11.25 -2.76 -1.85
CA ASN A 312 12.37 -1.85 -1.57
C ASN A 312 13.12 -2.20 -0.27
N SER A 313 12.52 -3.02 0.61
CA SER A 313 13.20 -3.55 1.80
C SER A 313 14.55 -4.16 1.44
N GLY A 314 15.58 -3.77 2.18
CA GLY A 314 16.97 -4.19 2.01
C GLY A 314 17.74 -3.37 0.96
N GLY A 315 17.08 -2.45 0.25
CA GLY A 315 17.72 -1.56 -0.71
C GLY A 315 18.54 -0.44 -0.08
N PRO A 316 19.45 0.17 -0.84
CA PRO A 316 20.28 1.28 -0.37
C PRO A 316 19.46 2.58 -0.27
N ALA A 317 19.66 3.32 0.82
CA ALA A 317 19.38 4.75 0.90
C ALA A 317 20.69 5.52 0.68
N LEU A 318 20.72 6.40 -0.31
CA LEU A 318 21.91 7.09 -0.79
C LEU A 318 21.85 8.59 -0.50
N ASP A 319 22.98 9.21 -0.21
CA ASP A 319 23.12 10.67 -0.19
C ASP A 319 23.39 11.24 -1.60
N GLN A 320 23.48 12.57 -1.69
CA GLN A 320 23.79 13.31 -2.93
C GLN A 320 25.18 13.05 -3.52
N TYR A 321 26.03 12.25 -2.87
CA TYR A 321 27.35 11.86 -3.35
C TYR A 321 27.38 10.36 -3.74
N GLY A 322 26.23 9.69 -3.67
CA GLY A 322 26.09 8.27 -3.93
C GLY A 322 26.81 7.39 -2.90
N ASN A 323 26.94 7.83 -1.64
CA ASN A 323 27.30 6.94 -0.54
C ASN A 323 26.03 6.42 0.14
N ILE A 324 26.12 5.23 0.72
CA ILE A 324 25.01 4.62 1.43
C ILE A 324 24.92 5.21 2.84
N VAL A 325 23.80 5.84 3.15
CA VAL A 325 23.47 6.39 4.48
C VAL A 325 22.55 5.48 5.30
N GLY A 326 21.93 4.48 4.66
CA GLY A 326 21.22 3.42 5.37
C GLY A 326 20.67 2.30 4.50
N VAL A 327 20.05 1.32 5.16
CA VAL A 327 19.36 0.18 4.55
C VAL A 327 17.85 0.38 4.72
N VAL A 328 17.13 0.51 3.62
CA VAL A 328 15.69 0.76 3.61
C VAL A 328 14.93 -0.39 4.28
N GLN A 329 14.04 -0.06 5.20
CA GLN A 329 13.11 -1.01 5.82
C GLN A 329 11.69 -0.65 5.37
N SER A 330 11.17 -1.35 4.35
CA SER A 330 9.78 -1.20 3.93
C SER A 330 8.86 -2.02 4.85
N LYS A 331 8.64 -1.51 6.07
CA LYS A 331 7.56 -1.96 6.95
C LYS A 331 6.52 -0.87 7.04
N GLN A 332 5.25 -1.22 6.94
CA GLN A 332 4.18 -0.28 7.26
C GLN A 332 4.29 0.05 8.74
N VAL A 333 4.72 1.28 9.04
CA VAL A 333 4.54 1.87 10.36
C VAL A 333 3.04 2.11 10.49
N ALA A 334 2.39 1.41 11.41
CA ALA A 334 1.08 1.83 11.89
C ALA A 334 1.35 2.69 13.14
N PHE A 335 0.93 3.95 13.13
CA PHE A 335 0.89 4.70 14.37
C PHE A 335 -0.22 4.15 15.27
N ALA A 336 -0.16 4.42 16.58
CA ALA A 336 -1.23 4.04 17.51
C ALA A 336 -2.61 4.62 17.13
N SER A 337 -2.63 5.60 16.23
CA SER A 337 -3.84 6.19 15.62
C SER A 337 -4.44 5.38 14.46
N GLY A 338 -3.84 4.27 14.03
CA GLY A 338 -4.27 3.48 12.88
C GLY A 338 -3.66 3.94 11.54
N ASP A 339 -3.32 5.22 11.41
CA ASP A 339 -2.73 5.79 10.20
C ASP A 339 -1.42 5.10 9.79
N VAL A 340 -1.32 4.71 8.51
CA VAL A 340 -0.04 4.50 7.83
C VAL A 340 0.41 5.85 7.25
N PRO A 341 1.37 6.53 7.87
CA PRO A 341 1.81 7.84 7.41
C PRO A 341 2.38 7.76 5.99
N GLN A 342 1.87 8.63 5.13
CA GLN A 342 2.44 8.85 3.80
C GLN A 342 3.77 9.59 3.95
N ASN A 343 4.82 9.13 3.25
CA ASN A 343 6.17 9.71 3.31
C ASN A 343 6.84 9.66 4.70
N VAL A 344 6.48 8.69 5.54
CA VAL A 344 7.24 8.35 6.75
C VAL A 344 7.73 6.92 6.58
N ASN A 345 8.98 6.84 6.18
CA ASN A 345 9.67 5.58 5.94
C ASN A 345 10.96 5.57 6.75
N PHE A 346 11.52 4.38 6.97
CA PHE A 346 12.72 4.24 7.77
C PHE A 346 13.84 3.53 7.01
N ALA A 347 15.07 3.93 7.31
CA ALA A 347 16.26 3.20 6.95
C ALA A 347 17.10 2.92 8.20
N ILE A 348 17.66 1.72 8.30
CA ILE A 348 18.64 1.36 9.32
C ILE A 348 19.93 2.11 9.01
N LYS A 349 20.50 2.83 9.97
CA LYS A 349 21.72 3.63 9.76
C LYS A 349 22.87 2.77 9.28
N SER A 350 23.66 3.31 8.35
CA SER A 350 24.89 2.66 7.89
C SER A 350 25.87 2.33 9.00
N THR A 351 25.89 3.06 10.12
CA THR A 351 26.71 2.71 11.29
C THR A 351 26.33 1.38 11.93
N ILE A 352 25.02 1.05 11.97
CA ILE A 352 24.53 -0.23 12.46
C ILE A 352 24.89 -1.35 11.48
N ALA A 353 24.74 -1.08 10.19
CA ALA A 353 25.17 -1.99 9.13
C ALA A 353 26.69 -2.26 9.17
N LEU A 354 27.51 -1.23 9.35
CA LEU A 354 28.97 -1.36 9.44
C LEU A 354 29.39 -2.22 10.62
N ASN A 355 28.84 -1.99 11.81
CA ASN A 355 29.13 -2.82 12.98
C ASN A 355 28.74 -4.29 12.75
N PHE A 356 27.59 -4.53 12.11
CA PHE A 356 27.14 -5.88 11.75
C PHE A 356 28.07 -6.55 10.73
N LEU A 357 28.51 -5.82 9.71
CA LEU A 357 29.44 -6.32 8.69
C LEU A 357 30.80 -6.66 9.31
N GLU A 358 31.34 -5.77 10.14
CA GLU A 358 32.61 -5.96 10.86
C GLU A 358 32.57 -7.19 11.76
N ALA A 359 31.49 -7.35 12.56
CA ALA A 359 31.32 -8.51 13.44
C ALA A 359 31.27 -9.85 12.69
N ASN A 360 30.98 -9.84 11.39
CA ASN A 360 30.91 -11.02 10.54
C ASN A 360 32.09 -11.12 9.54
N GLY A 361 33.15 -10.33 9.74
CA GLY A 361 34.37 -10.38 8.92
C GLY A 361 34.18 -9.89 7.48
N VAL A 362 33.19 -9.03 7.24
CA VAL A 362 32.93 -8.42 5.94
C VAL A 362 33.45 -6.99 5.93
N GLU A 363 34.52 -6.76 5.21
CA GLU A 363 35.09 -5.42 5.01
C GLU A 363 34.27 -4.67 3.96
N ALA A 364 33.74 -3.51 4.35
CA ALA A 364 33.02 -2.61 3.45
C ALA A 364 33.72 -1.25 3.37
N PRO A 365 33.75 -0.61 2.19
CA PRO A 365 34.35 0.71 2.07
C PRO A 365 33.58 1.73 2.91
N ILE A 366 34.29 2.56 3.67
CA ILE A 366 33.72 3.63 4.50
C ILE A 366 34.14 4.97 3.90
N ASN A 367 33.21 5.91 3.80
CA ASN A 367 33.53 7.28 3.41
C ASN A 367 33.19 8.28 4.51
N VAL A 368 34.15 9.17 4.81
CA VAL A 368 34.04 10.23 5.81
C VAL A 368 34.09 11.62 5.16
N ARG A 369 34.48 11.72 3.88
CA ARG A 369 34.59 12.98 3.14
C ARG A 369 34.17 12.81 1.69
N THR A 370 33.23 13.63 1.23
CA THR A 370 32.77 13.63 -0.15
C THR A 370 33.04 14.97 -0.80
N THR A 371 33.52 14.93 -2.03
CA THR A 371 33.70 16.08 -2.91
C THR A 371 32.82 15.87 -4.12
N ASP A 372 32.16 16.95 -4.51
CA ASP A 372 31.23 17.12 -5.63
C ASP A 372 29.92 16.31 -5.58
N PRO A 373 28.77 16.98 -5.34
CA PRO A 373 27.47 16.30 -5.41
C PRO A 373 27.16 15.85 -6.84
N MET A 374 26.57 14.68 -6.96
CA MET A 374 26.04 14.13 -8.21
C MET A 374 24.60 14.59 -8.43
N ASP A 375 24.15 14.64 -9.67
CA ASP A 375 22.73 14.81 -9.96
C ASP A 375 21.95 13.51 -9.71
N GLY A 376 20.62 13.61 -9.66
CA GLY A 376 19.78 12.45 -9.36
C GLY A 376 19.90 11.32 -10.40
N ALA A 377 20.16 11.67 -11.66
CA ALA A 377 20.34 10.70 -12.73
C ALA A 377 21.63 9.88 -12.54
N GLY A 378 22.77 10.55 -12.27
CA GLY A 378 24.04 9.89 -12.00
C GLY A 378 23.99 9.02 -10.74
N ILE A 379 23.25 9.43 -9.72
CA ILE A 379 23.02 8.59 -8.52
C ILE A 379 22.21 7.35 -8.89
N ALA A 380 21.16 7.47 -9.70
CA ALA A 380 20.35 6.33 -10.14
C ALA A 380 21.15 5.34 -10.99
N GLU A 381 21.99 5.82 -11.90
CA GLU A 381 22.89 4.98 -12.71
C GLU A 381 23.89 4.24 -11.83
N LYS A 382 24.54 4.93 -10.89
CA LYS A 382 25.46 4.31 -9.93
C LYS A 382 24.74 3.26 -9.07
N ALA A 383 23.54 3.58 -8.57
CA ALA A 383 22.74 2.69 -7.72
C ALA A 383 22.39 1.38 -8.42
N ARG A 384 22.04 1.47 -9.71
CA ARG A 384 21.71 0.32 -10.55
C ARG A 384 22.84 -0.70 -10.66
N ASP A 385 24.10 -0.25 -10.64
CA ASP A 385 25.26 -1.13 -10.88
C ASP A 385 25.61 -2.03 -9.70
N PHE A 386 25.25 -1.64 -8.47
CA PHE A 386 25.59 -2.39 -7.26
C PHE A 386 24.35 -2.92 -6.51
N THR A 387 23.14 -2.52 -6.90
CA THR A 387 21.91 -3.03 -6.30
C THR A 387 21.42 -4.27 -7.06
N VAL A 388 20.88 -5.23 -6.32
CA VAL A 388 20.37 -6.49 -6.85
C VAL A 388 18.96 -6.74 -6.33
N GLN A 389 18.16 -7.43 -7.14
CA GLN A 389 16.96 -8.06 -6.66
C GLN A 389 17.34 -9.36 -5.96
N ILE A 390 16.79 -9.58 -4.76
CA ILE A 390 16.88 -10.87 -4.06
C ILE A 390 15.61 -11.66 -4.35
N ILE A 391 15.80 -12.91 -4.73
CA ILE A 391 14.77 -13.89 -5.07
C ILE A 391 14.90 -15.01 -4.04
N CYS A 392 13.88 -15.13 -3.21
CA CYS A 392 13.75 -16.06 -2.10
C CYS A 392 12.89 -17.22 -2.58
N HIS A 393 13.44 -18.44 -2.63
CA HIS A 393 12.75 -19.64 -3.13
C HIS A 393 12.18 -20.52 -2.04
#